data_AF-A0A3N0WBV5-F1
#
_entry.id   AF-A0A3N0WBV5-F1
#
_cell.length_a   1.000
_cell.length_b   1.000
_cell.length_c   1.000
_cell.angle_alpha   90.00
_cell.angle_beta   90.00
_cell.angle_gamma   90.00
#
_symmetry.space_group_name_H-M   'P 1'
#
loop_
_entity.id
_entity.type
_entity.pdbx_description
1 polymer ?
#
loop_
_entity_poly.entity_id
_entity_poly.type
_entity_poly.pdbx_seq_one_letter_code
_entity_poly.pdbx_strand_id
1 'polypeptide(L)'
;MEYRDNEVFLASASNNLVKGTFTVNEYSVTSGQDPNGHIHAGYVASCGSDGKFTFSIGRKGSKEVAKWFSDRVPGNRTTFDHNPDDLNFAMIGTLVLEFTGNKVCTFYNIALAQGHSGSSNNWWFGGKQAMNNGGNQVVCGAISNGIVELAEFLRGGNDVSTVKVTPKTF
;
A
#
# COMPACT_ATOMS: atom_id res chain seq x y z
N MET A 1 12.93 -21.09 3.60
CA MET A 1 12.17 -19.83 3.59
C MET A 1 11.57 -19.65 4.96
N GLU A 2 11.50 -18.42 5.43
CA GLU A 2 10.93 -18.04 6.73
C GLU A 2 9.86 -16.99 6.49
N TYR A 3 8.65 -17.22 7.01
CA TYR A 3 7.61 -16.19 7.02
C TYR A 3 8.04 -15.06 7.94
N ARG A 4 7.78 -13.84 7.49
CA ARG A 4 8.02 -12.63 8.28
C ARG A 4 6.76 -11.80 8.32
N ASP A 5 6.56 -11.15 9.45
CA ASP A 5 5.52 -10.15 9.57
C ASP A 5 6.01 -8.85 8.91
N ASN A 6 5.36 -8.52 7.79
CA ASN A 6 5.63 -7.31 7.05
C ASN A 6 4.59 -6.27 7.43
N GLU A 7 4.99 -5.34 8.28
CA GLU A 7 4.09 -4.32 8.82
C GLU A 7 4.18 -3.04 7.99
N VAL A 8 3.02 -2.49 7.64
CA VAL A 8 2.84 -1.14 7.06
C VAL A 8 1.76 -0.41 7.86
N PHE A 9 1.97 0.87 8.11
CA PHE A 9 1.10 1.71 8.92
C PHE A 9 0.47 2.78 8.04
N LEU A 10 -0.86 2.82 7.98
CA LEU A 10 -1.60 3.93 7.39
C LEU A 10 -2.03 4.88 8.52
N ALA A 11 -1.33 5.99 8.67
CA ALA A 11 -1.63 6.96 9.73
C ALA A 11 -2.44 8.13 9.17
N SER A 12 -3.51 8.54 9.84
CA SER A 12 -4.16 9.82 9.50
C SER A 12 -3.33 10.98 10.02
N ALA A 13 -3.14 12.03 9.21
CA ALA A 13 -2.47 13.26 9.64
C ALA A 13 -3.17 13.93 10.85
N SER A 14 -4.47 13.73 11.01
CA SER A 14 -5.27 14.28 12.11
C SER A 14 -5.52 13.26 13.24
N ASN A 15 -4.84 12.11 13.24
CA ASN A 15 -5.00 11.03 14.23
C ASN A 15 -6.46 10.59 14.44
N ASN A 16 -7.28 10.66 13.39
CA ASN A 16 -8.71 10.36 13.42
C ASN A 16 -9.07 9.06 12.70
N LEU A 17 -8.09 8.20 12.39
CA LEU A 17 -8.36 6.87 11.85
C LEU A 17 -8.97 5.99 12.94
N VAL A 18 -10.06 5.30 12.60
CA VAL A 18 -10.75 4.36 13.49
C VAL A 18 -10.33 2.92 13.16
N LYS A 19 -10.41 2.55 11.89
CA LYS A 19 -10.05 1.22 11.39
C LYS A 19 -9.88 1.24 9.87
N GLY A 20 -9.33 0.17 9.33
CA GLY A 20 -9.23 -0.01 7.89
C GLY A 20 -9.18 -1.47 7.47
N THR A 21 -9.46 -1.71 6.19
CA THR A 21 -9.30 -3.01 5.55
C THR A 21 -8.61 -2.87 4.20
N PHE A 22 -7.82 -3.87 3.83
CA PHE A 22 -7.21 -3.99 2.52
C PHE A 22 -7.56 -5.35 1.95
N THR A 23 -8.40 -5.37 0.92
CA THR A 23 -8.77 -6.59 0.19
C THR A 23 -7.87 -6.74 -1.02
N VAL A 24 -7.07 -7.79 -1.07
CA VAL A 24 -6.18 -8.10 -2.19
C VAL A 24 -7.02 -8.49 -3.41
N ASN A 25 -6.81 -7.82 -4.54
CA ASN A 25 -7.44 -8.17 -5.81
C ASN A 25 -6.45 -8.85 -6.76
N GLU A 26 -5.22 -8.34 -6.81
CA GLU A 26 -4.12 -8.89 -7.59
C GLU A 26 -2.85 -8.90 -6.73
N TYR A 27 -1.95 -9.86 -6.96
CA TYR A 27 -0.70 -9.95 -6.22
C TYR A 27 0.39 -10.61 -7.06
N SER A 28 1.63 -10.35 -6.65
CA SER A 28 2.83 -11.04 -7.11
C SER A 28 3.77 -11.19 -5.93
N VAL A 29 4.16 -12.42 -5.64
CA VAL A 29 5.06 -12.78 -4.55
C VAL A 29 6.21 -13.57 -5.15
N THR A 30 7.43 -13.29 -4.72
CA THR A 30 8.61 -14.03 -5.19
C THR A 30 8.41 -15.53 -4.97
N SER A 31 8.73 -16.33 -5.99
CA SER A 31 8.52 -17.78 -5.95
C SER A 31 9.13 -18.42 -4.68
N GLY A 32 8.34 -19.27 -4.02
CA GLY A 32 8.71 -19.94 -2.77
C GLY A 32 8.68 -19.06 -1.52
N GLN A 33 8.26 -17.79 -1.59
CA GLN A 33 8.11 -16.91 -0.42
C GLN A 33 6.73 -16.96 0.26
N ASP A 34 5.76 -17.67 -0.34
CA ASP A 34 4.44 -17.92 0.23
C ASP A 34 3.89 -19.32 -0.12
N PRO A 35 4.55 -20.41 0.33
CA PRO A 35 4.15 -21.78 0.00
C PRO A 35 2.79 -22.19 0.58
N ASN A 36 2.27 -21.47 1.58
CA ASN A 36 0.97 -21.77 2.19
C ASN A 36 -0.14 -20.88 1.62
N GLY A 37 0.18 -19.94 0.73
CA GLY A 37 -0.80 -19.05 0.12
C GLY A 37 -1.48 -18.12 1.12
N HIS A 38 -0.73 -17.53 2.05
CA HIS A 38 -1.23 -16.51 2.97
C HIS A 38 -1.72 -15.26 2.22
N ILE A 39 -1.14 -14.97 1.05
CA ILE A 39 -1.65 -13.95 0.12
C ILE A 39 -2.28 -14.61 -1.09
N HIS A 40 -3.53 -14.22 -1.32
CA HIS A 40 -4.28 -14.63 -2.49
C HIS A 40 -5.32 -13.54 -2.82
N ALA A 41 -5.89 -13.60 -4.02
CA ALA A 41 -7.04 -12.74 -4.34
C ALA A 41 -8.20 -13.03 -3.38
N GLY A 42 -8.80 -11.98 -2.83
CA GLY A 42 -9.82 -12.06 -1.78
C GLY A 42 -9.28 -12.10 -0.35
N TYR A 43 -7.96 -12.20 -0.13
CA TYR A 43 -7.38 -12.03 1.20
C TYR A 43 -7.69 -10.63 1.74
N VAL A 44 -8.09 -10.54 3.01
CA VAL A 44 -8.41 -9.28 3.68
C VAL A 44 -7.49 -9.09 4.88
N ALA A 45 -6.66 -8.05 4.83
CA ALA A 45 -5.96 -7.54 6.01
C ALA A 45 -6.79 -6.43 6.67
N SER A 46 -6.70 -6.30 7.98
CA SER A 46 -7.41 -5.26 8.74
C SER A 46 -6.47 -4.56 9.72
N CYS A 47 -6.74 -3.30 10.00
CA CYS A 47 -6.06 -2.53 11.04
C CYS A 47 -7.06 -1.87 12.01
N GLY A 48 -6.59 -1.55 13.22
CA GLY A 48 -7.30 -0.68 14.15
C GLY A 48 -6.97 0.79 13.92
N SER A 49 -7.12 1.60 14.97
CA SER A 49 -6.79 3.03 14.96
C SER A 49 -5.29 3.30 14.88
N ASP A 50 -4.46 2.30 15.16
CA ASP A 50 -3.00 2.35 14.95
C ASP A 50 -2.60 2.28 13.47
N GLY A 51 -3.55 1.94 12.58
CA GLY A 51 -3.32 1.88 11.14
C GLY A 51 -2.44 0.72 10.69
N LYS A 52 -2.13 -0.23 11.58
CA LYS A 52 -1.17 -1.30 11.31
C LYS A 52 -1.80 -2.44 10.50
N PHE A 53 -1.30 -2.65 9.29
CA PHE A 53 -1.54 -3.85 8.50
C PHE A 53 -0.32 -4.76 8.57
N THR A 54 -0.55 -6.05 8.75
CA THR A 54 0.51 -7.08 8.81
C THR A 54 0.27 -8.12 7.72
N PHE A 55 1.30 -8.37 6.90
CA PHE A 55 1.28 -9.38 5.86
C PHE A 55 2.37 -10.44 6.15
N SER A 56 1.96 -11.69 6.39
CA SER A 56 2.90 -12.77 6.74
C SER A 56 3.42 -13.47 5.48
N ILE A 57 4.58 -13.02 4.98
CA ILE A 57 5.20 -13.45 3.70
C ILE A 57 6.72 -13.40 3.82
N GLY A 58 7.44 -14.28 3.11
CA GLY A 58 8.89 -14.22 2.99
C GLY A 58 9.42 -12.95 2.29
N ARG A 59 10.71 -12.66 2.47
CA ARG A 59 11.39 -11.50 1.87
C ARG A 59 12.52 -11.97 0.96
N LYS A 60 12.31 -11.89 -0.35
CA LYS A 60 13.33 -12.14 -1.36
C LYS A 60 13.06 -11.25 -2.57
N GLY A 61 13.98 -10.33 -2.87
CA GLY A 61 13.89 -9.46 -4.04
C GLY A 61 13.77 -10.26 -5.34
N SER A 62 12.92 -9.78 -6.24
CA SER A 62 12.68 -10.35 -7.55
C SER A 62 12.38 -9.25 -8.57
N LYS A 63 13.12 -9.29 -9.68
CA LYS A 63 12.88 -8.45 -10.86
C LYS A 63 11.56 -8.79 -11.52
N GLU A 64 11.13 -10.04 -11.44
CA GLU A 64 9.84 -10.48 -11.97
C GLU A 64 8.68 -9.82 -11.21
N VAL A 65 8.77 -9.72 -9.88
CA VAL A 65 7.78 -8.99 -9.07
C VAL A 65 7.84 -7.49 -9.38
N ALA A 66 9.03 -6.90 -9.45
CA ALA A 66 9.21 -5.49 -9.80
C ALA A 66 8.64 -5.14 -11.18
N LYS A 67 8.87 -6.00 -12.18
CA LYS A 67 8.30 -5.88 -13.52
C LYS A 67 6.78 -6.02 -13.48
N TRP A 68 6.26 -7.06 -12.81
CA TRP A 68 4.82 -7.28 -12.67
C TRP A 68 4.10 -6.06 -12.08
N PHE A 69 4.73 -5.43 -11.09
CA PHE A 69 4.23 -4.23 -10.44
C PHE A 69 4.26 -3.03 -11.39
N SER A 70 5.39 -2.79 -12.04
CA SER A 70 5.58 -1.65 -12.97
C SER A 70 4.67 -1.72 -14.20
N ASP A 71 4.36 -2.93 -14.69
CA ASP A 71 3.41 -3.14 -15.79
C ASP A 71 1.97 -2.74 -15.41
N ARG A 72 1.64 -2.69 -14.11
CA ARG A 72 0.29 -2.38 -13.59
C ARG A 72 0.20 -1.00 -12.97
N VAL A 73 1.26 -0.56 -12.30
CA VAL A 73 1.37 0.70 -11.58
C VAL A 73 2.71 1.34 -11.96
N PRO A 74 2.72 2.17 -13.01
CA PRO A 74 3.93 2.88 -13.44
C PRO A 74 4.48 3.77 -12.31
N GLY A 75 5.79 4.01 -12.31
CA GLY A 75 6.49 4.76 -11.25
C GLY A 75 5.86 6.11 -10.88
N ASN A 76 5.34 6.85 -11.87
CA ASN A 76 4.65 8.13 -11.68
C ASN A 76 3.25 8.02 -11.04
N ARG A 77 2.83 6.81 -10.65
CA ARG A 77 1.64 6.51 -9.86
C ARG A 77 1.98 5.95 -8.48
N THR A 78 3.24 6.10 -8.07
CA THR A 78 3.75 5.68 -6.76
C THR A 78 4.43 6.84 -6.06
N THR A 79 4.66 6.68 -4.75
CA THR A 79 5.37 7.68 -3.93
C THR A 79 6.85 7.84 -4.29
N PHE A 80 7.42 7.03 -5.16
CA PHE A 80 8.84 7.10 -5.56
C PHE A 80 9.08 7.84 -6.89
N ASP A 81 8.06 8.01 -7.74
CA ASP A 81 8.17 8.59 -9.09
C ASP A 81 9.17 7.89 -10.03
N HIS A 82 9.53 6.64 -9.74
CA HIS A 82 10.32 5.78 -10.60
C HIS A 82 9.90 4.32 -10.40
N ASN A 83 10.34 3.42 -11.28
CA ASN A 83 10.04 1.99 -11.13
C ASN A 83 11.01 1.35 -10.12
N PRO A 84 10.57 0.32 -9.37
CA PRO A 84 11.47 -0.51 -8.56
C PRO A 84 12.35 -1.41 -9.45
N ASP A 85 13.57 -1.67 -9.00
CA ASP A 85 14.44 -2.67 -9.65
C ASP A 85 14.11 -4.10 -9.19
N ASP A 86 13.87 -4.27 -7.90
CA ASP A 86 13.53 -5.54 -7.24
C ASP A 86 12.47 -5.30 -6.17
N LEU A 87 11.52 -6.24 -6.05
CA LEU A 87 10.51 -6.26 -4.99
C LEU A 87 10.43 -7.65 -4.35
N ASN A 88 10.14 -7.70 -3.05
CA ASN A 88 9.87 -8.94 -2.31
C ASN A 88 8.48 -9.50 -2.67
N PHE A 89 7.50 -8.60 -2.71
CA PHE A 89 6.11 -8.87 -3.07
C PHE A 89 5.42 -7.55 -3.42
N ALA A 90 4.31 -7.66 -4.13
CA ALA A 90 3.42 -6.56 -4.46
C ALA A 90 1.96 -7.02 -4.45
N MET A 91 1.08 -6.14 -3.99
CA MET A 91 -0.37 -6.36 -3.94
C MET A 91 -1.08 -5.13 -4.50
N ILE A 92 -2.14 -5.36 -5.25
CA ILE A 92 -3.09 -4.34 -5.67
C ILE A 92 -4.45 -4.74 -5.12
N GLY A 93 -5.11 -3.81 -4.46
CA GLY A 93 -6.32 -4.11 -3.70
C GLY A 93 -7.27 -2.94 -3.55
N THR A 94 -8.34 -3.21 -2.83
CA THR A 94 -9.29 -2.21 -2.38
C THR A 94 -8.98 -1.87 -0.94
N LEU A 95 -8.62 -0.61 -0.69
CA LEU A 95 -8.37 -0.07 0.64
C LEU A 95 -9.62 0.67 1.12
N VAL A 96 -10.13 0.31 2.29
CA VAL A 96 -11.21 1.04 2.96
C VAL A 96 -10.67 1.61 4.26
N LEU A 97 -10.84 2.91 4.47
CA LEU A 97 -10.47 3.59 5.71
C LEU A 97 -11.71 4.23 6.33
N GLU A 98 -11.89 4.00 7.62
CA GLU A 98 -12.94 4.62 8.41
C GLU A 98 -12.32 5.63 9.38
N PHE A 99 -12.83 6.86 9.32
CA PHE A 99 -12.41 7.97 10.16
C PHE A 99 -13.52 8.32 11.17
N THR A 100 -13.16 9.08 12.21
CA THR A 100 -14.15 9.59 13.16
C THR A 100 -15.25 10.38 12.45
N GLY A 101 -16.46 10.39 13.03
CA GLY A 101 -17.65 10.95 12.38
C GLY A 101 -18.28 10.04 11.34
N ASN A 102 -18.01 8.72 11.40
CA ASN A 102 -18.53 7.68 10.50
C ASN A 102 -18.21 7.91 9.02
N LYS A 103 -17.10 8.61 8.74
CA LYS A 103 -16.66 8.84 7.38
C LYS A 103 -15.90 7.62 6.86
N VAL A 104 -16.41 7.00 5.81
CA VAL A 104 -15.81 5.83 5.17
C VAL A 104 -15.33 6.22 3.77
N CYS A 105 -14.05 6.00 3.51
CA CYS A 105 -13.41 6.26 2.23
C CYS A 105 -12.97 4.94 1.60
N THR A 106 -13.45 4.64 0.40
CA THR A 106 -13.07 3.45 -0.38
C THR A 106 -12.16 3.84 -1.53
N PHE A 107 -10.94 3.32 -1.52
CA PHE A 107 -9.93 3.54 -2.55
C PHE A 107 -9.75 2.25 -3.36
N TYR A 108 -10.02 2.31 -4.66
CA TYR A 108 -9.87 1.16 -5.54
C TYR A 108 -8.48 1.10 -6.19
N ASN A 109 -7.99 -0.11 -6.41
CA ASN A 109 -6.70 -0.38 -7.05
C ASN A 109 -5.50 0.29 -6.37
N ILE A 110 -5.52 0.37 -5.04
CA ILE A 110 -4.38 0.80 -4.24
C ILE A 110 -3.30 -0.26 -4.29
N ALA A 111 -2.07 0.18 -4.43
CA ALA A 111 -0.90 -0.66 -4.56
C ALA A 111 -0.04 -0.57 -3.31
N LEU A 112 0.25 -1.72 -2.70
CA LEU A 112 1.20 -1.89 -1.60
C LEU A 112 2.27 -2.87 -2.07
N ALA A 113 3.54 -2.48 -2.00
CA ALA A 113 4.64 -3.39 -2.28
C ALA A 113 5.80 -3.16 -1.32
N GLN A 114 6.64 -4.17 -1.17
CA GLN A 114 7.84 -4.06 -0.34
C GLN A 114 9.05 -4.41 -1.19
N GLY A 115 10.05 -3.54 -1.22
CA GLY A 115 11.38 -3.81 -1.74
C GLY A 115 12.43 -3.81 -0.64
N HIS A 116 13.67 -3.55 -1.01
CA HIS A 116 14.73 -3.24 -0.06
C HIS A 116 15.67 -2.16 -0.60
N SER A 117 16.34 -1.45 0.30
CA SER A 117 17.40 -0.51 0.01
C SER A 117 18.52 -0.68 1.05
N GLY A 118 19.67 -1.20 0.64
CA GLY A 118 20.73 -1.58 1.58
C GLY A 118 20.22 -2.65 2.56
N SER A 119 20.31 -2.37 3.86
CA SER A 119 19.84 -3.27 4.94
C SER A 119 18.40 -3.03 5.38
N SER A 120 17.71 -2.01 4.85
CA SER A 120 16.33 -1.69 5.23
C SER A 120 15.34 -2.13 4.14
N ASN A 121 14.11 -2.43 4.56
CA ASN A 121 13.00 -2.68 3.64
C ASN A 121 12.28 -1.36 3.39
N ASN A 122 11.92 -1.09 2.14
CA ASN A 122 11.16 0.10 1.77
C ASN A 122 9.75 -0.30 1.32
N TRP A 123 8.75 0.47 1.78
CA TRP A 123 7.36 0.29 1.37
C TRP A 123 7.02 1.22 0.22
N TRP A 124 6.48 0.64 -0.83
CA TRP A 124 5.94 1.31 -1.99
C TRP A 124 4.44 1.48 -1.80
N PHE A 125 3.97 2.71 -2.02
CA PHE A 125 2.56 3.04 -1.97
C PHE A 125 2.17 3.75 -3.27
N GLY A 126 0.99 3.44 -3.78
CA GLY A 126 0.47 4.04 -5.00
C GLY A 126 -0.89 3.47 -5.37
N GLY A 127 -1.19 3.49 -6.66
CA GLY A 127 -2.38 2.84 -7.19
C GLY A 127 -2.54 3.03 -8.69
N LYS A 128 -3.41 2.24 -9.31
CA LYS A 128 -3.59 2.33 -10.78
C LYS A 128 -4.08 3.70 -11.23
N GLN A 129 -4.82 4.42 -10.39
CA GLN A 129 -5.32 5.78 -10.66
C GLN A 129 -4.62 6.85 -9.81
N ALA A 130 -3.58 6.50 -9.06
CA ALA A 130 -2.85 7.46 -8.26
C ALA A 130 -2.03 8.40 -9.16
N MET A 131 -1.77 9.61 -8.66
CA MET A 131 -0.92 10.60 -9.32
C MET A 131 0.20 11.00 -8.37
N ASN A 132 1.45 10.80 -8.75
CA ASN A 132 2.58 11.34 -7.99
C ASN A 132 2.46 12.86 -7.87
N ASN A 133 2.75 13.39 -6.68
CA ASN A 133 2.66 14.81 -6.36
C ASN A 133 4.00 15.39 -5.83
N GLY A 134 5.11 14.72 -6.12
CA GLY A 134 6.43 15.05 -5.58
C GLY A 134 6.57 14.76 -4.08
N GLY A 135 7.77 14.96 -3.52
CA GLY A 135 7.97 14.94 -2.07
C GLY A 135 7.57 13.64 -1.35
N ASN A 136 7.67 12.48 -2.00
CA ASN A 136 7.19 11.18 -1.53
C ASN A 136 5.65 11.04 -1.43
N GLN A 137 4.92 11.81 -2.23
CA GLN A 137 3.46 11.89 -2.17
C GLN A 137 2.79 11.33 -3.43
N VAL A 138 1.61 10.76 -3.23
CA VAL A 138 0.64 10.50 -4.30
C VAL A 138 -0.73 11.00 -3.90
N VAL A 139 -1.54 11.42 -4.87
CA VAL A 139 -2.96 11.70 -4.69
C VAL A 139 -3.76 10.52 -5.24
N CYS A 140 -4.69 10.02 -4.44
CA CYS A 140 -5.62 8.94 -4.81
C CYS A 140 -7.06 9.43 -4.67
N GLY A 141 -7.92 9.00 -5.60
CA GLY A 141 -9.36 9.16 -5.47
C GLY A 141 -9.97 8.13 -4.53
N ALA A 142 -10.92 8.56 -3.71
CA ALA A 142 -11.75 7.73 -2.85
C ALA A 142 -13.22 7.93 -3.20
N ILE A 143 -14.04 6.89 -3.01
CA ILE A 143 -15.48 7.03 -2.93
C ILE A 143 -15.87 7.14 -1.46
N SER A 144 -16.55 8.23 -1.10
CA SER A 144 -17.16 8.42 0.22
C SER A 144 -18.59 8.93 0.03
N ASN A 145 -19.58 8.23 0.57
CA ASN A 145 -21.01 8.57 0.43
C ASN A 145 -21.46 8.83 -1.02
N GLY A 146 -20.90 8.10 -1.99
CA GLY A 146 -21.22 8.24 -3.41
C GLY A 146 -20.55 9.44 -4.10
N ILE A 147 -19.70 10.19 -3.40
CA ILE A 147 -18.93 11.32 -3.93
C ILE A 147 -17.46 10.90 -4.08
N VAL A 148 -16.81 11.40 -5.12
CA VAL A 148 -15.36 11.26 -5.30
C VAL A 148 -14.65 12.29 -4.44
N GLU A 149 -13.81 11.83 -3.52
CA GLU A 149 -12.92 12.65 -2.71
C GLU A 149 -11.46 12.39 -3.10
N LEU A 150 -10.58 13.36 -2.86
CA LEU A 150 -9.14 13.20 -3.06
C LEU A 150 -8.44 13.11 -1.71
N ALA A 151 -7.56 12.13 -1.56
CA ALA A 151 -6.64 12.04 -0.43
C ALA A 151 -5.19 11.96 -0.92
N GLU A 152 -4.31 12.68 -0.24
CA GLU A 152 -2.87 12.61 -0.40
C GLU A 152 -2.31 11.57 0.55
N PHE A 153 -1.44 10.72 0.03
CA PHE A 153 -0.69 9.73 0.77
C PHE A 153 0.80 10.11 0.73
N LEU A 154 1.39 10.35 1.89
CA LEU A 154 2.80 10.70 2.06
C LEU A 154 3.54 9.53 2.69
N ARG A 155 4.46 8.92 1.95
CA ARG A 155 5.37 7.90 2.51
C ARG A 155 6.40 8.57 3.43
N GLY A 156 6.77 7.88 4.51
CA GLY A 156 7.92 8.25 5.33
C GLY A 156 9.26 8.08 4.59
N GLY A 157 10.36 8.11 5.35
CA GLY A 157 11.69 7.76 4.84
C GLY A 157 11.75 6.36 4.20
N ASN A 158 12.86 6.05 3.53
CA ASN A 158 13.02 4.75 2.83
C ASN A 158 12.99 3.55 3.78
N ASP A 159 13.31 3.76 5.04
CA ASP A 159 13.29 2.79 6.14
C ASP A 159 12.01 2.85 7.00
N VAL A 160 11.08 3.74 6.66
CA VAL A 160 9.87 4.00 7.45
C VAL A 160 8.67 3.28 6.85
N SER A 161 8.05 2.41 7.64
CA SER A 161 6.85 1.66 7.25
C SER A 161 5.53 2.45 7.35
N THR A 162 5.58 3.78 7.38
CA THR A 162 4.39 4.63 7.55
C THR A 162 4.05 5.37 6.27
N VAL A 163 2.77 5.35 5.90
CA VAL A 163 2.17 6.20 4.88
C VAL A 163 1.11 7.06 5.57
N LYS A 164 1.31 8.37 5.57
CA LYS A 164 0.36 9.33 6.14
C LYS A 164 -0.73 9.66 5.14
N VAL A 165 -1.98 9.74 5.59
CA VAL A 165 -3.14 10.08 4.77
C VAL A 165 -3.64 11.46 5.15
N THR A 166 -3.70 12.37 4.18
CA THR A 166 -4.21 13.73 4.31
C THR A 166 -5.30 13.97 3.26
N PRO A 167 -6.55 14.15 3.69
CA PRO A 167 -7.64 14.52 2.79
C PRO A 167 -7.41 15.91 2.15
N LYS A 168 -7.70 16.07 0.86
CA LYS A 168 -7.45 17.32 0.09
C LYS A 168 -8.72 18.08 -0.26
N THR A 169 -9.81 17.37 -0.54
CA THR A 169 -11.14 17.95 -0.69
C THR A 169 -12.03 17.29 0.35
N PHE A 170 -12.36 18.06 1.38
CA PHE A 170 -13.47 17.81 2.27
C PHE A 170 -14.48 18.94 2.10
#